data_AF-A0A7S0EC13-F1
#
_entry.id   AF-A0A7S0EC13-F1
#
_cell.length_a   1.000
_cell.length_b   1.000
_cell.length_c   1.000
_cell.angle_alpha   90.00
_cell.angle_beta   90.00
_cell.angle_gamma   90.00
#
_symmetry.space_group_name_H-M   'P 1'
#
loop_
_entity.id
_entity.type
_entity.pdbx_description
1 polymer ?
#
loop_
_entity_poly.entity_id
_entity_poly.type
_entity_poly.pdbx_seq_one_letter_code
_entity_poly.pdbx_strand_id
1 'polypeptide(L)'
;GDESCLAANARASALNVVLLRAPREHVVSMFYMCRDSTWGRLVTNRSSFQERFGGRSNANGLRAWVRHFVALGGSRGDDFGCYDPRDMQTRQLVCTRREAGAPHRWLPLRLPPGSSVAAVSSPLGRTADVVEHALDMARAKVEVLGVMELYRETLCLVHYRASGRLPECTTVRAGATLRSQKSTLT
;
A
#
# COMPACT_ATOMS: atom_id res chain seq x y z
N GLY A 1 5.90 6.29 -12.49
CA GLY A 1 5.79 4.99 -11.81
C GLY A 1 4.36 4.58 -11.96
N ASP A 2 4.12 3.49 -12.67
CA ASP A 2 2.76 3.00 -12.89
C ASP A 2 2.24 2.38 -11.60
N GLU A 3 1.05 2.79 -11.18
CA GLU A 3 0.35 2.14 -10.10
C GLU A 3 0.02 0.72 -10.57
N SER A 4 0.63 -0.30 -9.98
CA SER A 4 0.50 -1.67 -10.46
C SER A 4 0.78 -2.66 -9.35
N CYS A 5 0.09 -3.79 -9.42
CA CYS A 5 0.18 -4.86 -8.43
C CYS A 5 1.60 -5.39 -8.27
N LEU A 6 1.96 -5.82 -7.05
CA LEU A 6 3.23 -6.49 -6.76
C LEU A 6 3.43 -7.69 -7.70
N ALA A 7 2.41 -8.52 -7.88
CA ALA A 7 2.48 -9.70 -8.75
C ALA A 7 2.80 -9.36 -10.22
N ALA A 8 2.47 -8.15 -10.69
CA ALA A 8 2.75 -7.70 -12.05
C ALA A 8 4.16 -7.10 -12.21
N ASN A 9 4.74 -6.58 -11.12
CA ASN A 9 6.03 -5.88 -11.14
C ASN A 9 7.20 -6.70 -10.60
N ALA A 10 6.94 -7.68 -9.73
CA ALA A 10 8.00 -8.48 -9.13
C ALA A 10 8.73 -9.30 -10.19
N ARG A 11 10.06 -9.25 -10.17
CA ARG A 11 10.93 -9.97 -11.11
C ARG A 11 11.83 -10.95 -10.36
N ALA A 12 11.88 -12.19 -10.82
CA ALA A 12 12.72 -13.22 -10.21
C ALA A 12 14.23 -12.95 -10.36
N SER A 13 14.64 -12.17 -11.36
CA SER A 13 16.04 -11.82 -11.63
C SER A 13 16.47 -10.48 -11.03
N ALA A 14 15.65 -9.84 -10.21
CA ALA A 14 15.95 -8.54 -9.62
C ALA A 14 15.67 -8.53 -8.12
N LEU A 15 16.29 -7.58 -7.42
CA LEU A 15 15.95 -7.26 -6.04
C LEU A 15 14.62 -6.52 -6.01
N ASN A 16 13.58 -7.15 -5.48
CA ASN A 16 12.26 -6.56 -5.30
C ASN A 16 12.20 -5.87 -3.93
N VAL A 17 11.85 -4.60 -3.98
CA VAL A 17 11.80 -3.74 -2.80
C VAL A 17 10.40 -3.13 -2.71
N VAL A 18 9.78 -3.24 -1.54
CA VAL A 18 8.50 -2.59 -1.24
C VAL A 18 8.70 -1.65 -0.06
N LEU A 19 8.20 -0.43 -0.19
CA LEU A 19 8.15 0.52 0.92
C LEU A 19 6.69 0.78 1.29
N LEU A 20 6.35 0.50 2.54
CA LEU A 20 5.05 0.84 3.12
C LEU A 20 5.14 2.17 3.86
N ARG A 21 4.05 2.93 3.86
CA ARG A 21 3.89 4.15 4.66
C ARG A 21 3.00 3.88 5.85
N ALA A 22 3.18 4.63 6.94
CA ALA A 22 2.25 4.64 8.04
C ALA A 22 0.80 4.86 7.54
N PRO A 23 -0.18 4.04 7.97
CA PRO A 23 -1.49 4.00 7.32
C PRO A 23 -2.24 5.35 7.31
N ARG A 24 -2.12 6.14 8.37
CA ARG A 24 -2.83 7.42 8.48
C ARG A 24 -2.25 8.46 7.51
N GLU A 25 -0.95 8.54 7.44
CA GLU A 25 -0.16 9.42 6.57
C GLU A 25 -0.36 9.03 5.10
N HIS A 26 -0.50 7.73 4.82
CA HIS A 26 -0.86 7.26 3.49
C HIS A 26 -2.26 7.73 3.07
N VAL A 27 -3.27 7.60 3.94
CA VAL A 27 -4.64 8.07 3.68
C VAL A 27 -4.70 9.59 3.48
N VAL A 28 -3.98 10.36 4.29
CA VAL A 28 -3.86 11.81 4.12
C VAL A 28 -3.25 12.16 2.76
N SER A 29 -2.19 11.46 2.37
CA SER A 29 -1.53 11.67 1.07
C SER A 29 -2.44 11.35 -0.11
N MET A 30 -3.24 10.27 -0.03
CA MET A 30 -4.21 9.91 -1.07
C MET A 30 -5.27 11.00 -1.23
N PHE A 31 -5.80 11.54 -0.13
CA PHE A 31 -6.76 12.63 -0.17
C PHE A 31 -6.21 13.86 -0.89
N TYR A 32 -5.02 14.33 -0.51
CA TYR A 32 -4.40 15.48 -1.17
C TYR A 32 -4.03 15.18 -2.62
N MET A 33 -3.70 13.93 -2.96
CA MET A 33 -3.47 13.55 -4.34
C MET A 33 -4.76 13.69 -5.17
N CYS A 34 -5.92 13.27 -4.67
CA CYS A 34 -7.20 13.48 -5.35
C CYS A 34 -7.61 14.96 -5.43
N ARG A 35 -7.36 15.72 -4.37
CA ARG A 35 -7.84 17.10 -4.25
C ARG A 35 -6.98 18.11 -5.00
N ASP A 36 -5.67 18.06 -4.79
CA ASP A 36 -4.76 19.18 -5.07
C ASP A 36 -3.83 18.92 -6.24
N SER A 37 -3.63 17.66 -6.65
CA SER A 37 -2.76 17.35 -7.76
C SER A 37 -3.43 17.61 -9.12
N THR A 38 -2.62 17.84 -10.16
CA THR A 38 -3.11 17.97 -11.53
C THR A 38 -3.85 16.71 -11.98
N TRP A 39 -3.30 15.53 -11.72
CA TRP A 39 -3.95 14.26 -12.03
C TRP A 39 -5.27 14.11 -11.28
N GLY A 40 -5.29 14.40 -9.98
CA GLY A 40 -6.46 14.30 -9.12
C GLY A 40 -7.62 15.15 -9.62
N ARG A 41 -7.35 16.42 -9.95
CA ARG A 41 -8.34 17.32 -10.57
C ARG A 41 -8.86 16.78 -11.90
N LEU A 42 -8.00 16.19 -12.73
CA LEU A 42 -8.41 15.62 -14.01
C LEU A 42 -9.33 14.41 -13.84
N VAL A 43 -8.97 13.47 -12.97
CA VAL A 43 -9.75 12.24 -12.77
C VAL A 43 -11.03 12.46 -11.97
N THR A 44 -11.07 13.51 -11.13
CA THR A 44 -12.26 13.89 -10.35
C THR A 44 -13.16 14.93 -11.02
N ASN A 45 -12.79 15.47 -12.20
CA ASN A 45 -13.54 16.56 -12.85
C ASN A 45 -15.02 16.21 -13.18
N ARG A 46 -15.30 14.92 -13.40
CA ARG A 46 -16.66 14.44 -13.73
C ARG A 46 -17.35 13.75 -12.54
N SER A 47 -16.84 13.95 -11.32
CA SER A 47 -17.43 13.39 -10.10
C SER A 47 -17.82 14.50 -9.13
N SER A 48 -18.50 14.13 -8.05
CA SER A 48 -18.90 15.06 -7.00
C SER A 48 -17.78 15.38 -6.00
N PHE A 49 -16.52 14.98 -6.27
CA PHE A 49 -15.42 15.11 -5.31
C PHE A 49 -15.16 16.55 -4.88
N GLN A 50 -14.99 17.46 -5.84
CA GLN A 50 -14.57 18.84 -5.55
C GLN A 50 -15.67 19.61 -4.82
N GLU A 51 -16.93 19.39 -5.22
CA GLU A 51 -18.12 19.92 -4.54
C GLU A 51 -18.21 19.41 -3.09
N ARG A 52 -18.05 18.10 -2.89
CA ARG A 52 -18.28 17.47 -1.58
C ARG A 52 -17.12 17.65 -0.61
N PHE A 53 -15.89 17.69 -1.10
CA PHE A 53 -14.67 17.63 -0.27
C PHE A 53 -13.63 18.71 -0.60
N GLY A 54 -13.52 19.13 -1.86
CA GLY A 54 -12.48 20.02 -2.36
C GLY A 54 -12.55 21.45 -1.83
N GLY A 55 -13.76 22.02 -1.77
CA GLY A 55 -13.99 23.39 -1.26
C GLY A 55 -13.92 23.55 0.27
N ARG A 56 -13.62 22.48 1.02
CA ARG A 56 -13.57 22.51 2.48
C ARG A 56 -12.13 22.74 2.98
N SER A 57 -12.00 23.29 4.19
CA SER A 57 -10.71 23.29 4.91
C SER A 57 -10.12 21.87 4.96
N ASN A 58 -8.79 21.75 4.91
CA ASN A 58 -8.06 20.48 4.86
C ASN A 58 -8.63 19.39 5.80
N ALA A 59 -8.75 19.69 7.10
CA ALA A 59 -9.23 18.73 8.10
C ALA A 59 -10.70 18.30 7.87
N ASN A 60 -11.58 19.25 7.53
CA ASN A 60 -12.99 18.95 7.28
C ASN A 60 -13.22 18.19 5.97
N GLY A 61 -12.46 18.52 4.92
CA GLY A 61 -12.49 17.80 3.64
C GLY A 61 -12.05 16.34 3.81
N LEU A 62 -10.89 16.13 4.43
CA LEU A 62 -10.38 14.79 4.74
C LEU A 62 -11.36 13.99 5.61
N ARG A 63 -11.89 14.60 6.68
CA ARG A 63 -12.86 13.94 7.57
C ARG A 63 -14.13 13.53 6.81
N ALA A 64 -14.67 14.41 5.97
CA ALA A 64 -15.86 14.11 5.17
C ALA A 64 -15.60 12.99 4.15
N TRP A 65 -14.42 13.00 3.52
CA TRP A 65 -13.98 11.97 2.58
C TRP A 65 -13.82 10.61 3.26
N VAL A 66 -13.15 10.53 4.42
CA VAL A 66 -13.02 9.27 5.18
C VAL A 66 -14.39 8.77 5.65
N ARG A 67 -15.27 9.65 6.16
CA ARG A 67 -16.64 9.28 6.57
C ARG A 67 -17.44 8.69 5.42
N HIS A 68 -17.25 9.15 4.19
CA HIS A 68 -17.88 8.56 3.02
C HIS A 68 -17.54 7.08 2.89
N PHE A 69 -16.25 6.70 2.93
CA PHE A 69 -15.83 5.30 2.79
C PHE A 69 -16.17 4.43 3.99
N VAL A 70 -16.20 5.00 5.20
CA VAL A 70 -16.71 4.31 6.38
C VAL A 70 -18.20 3.99 6.22
N ALA A 71 -19.00 4.96 5.75
CA ALA A 71 -20.43 4.77 5.53
C ALA A 71 -20.75 3.75 4.43
N LEU A 72 -19.85 3.56 3.44
CA LEU A 72 -20.01 2.51 2.44
C LEU A 72 -19.96 1.10 3.04
N GLY A 73 -19.41 0.93 4.25
CA GLY A 73 -19.42 -0.35 4.96
C GLY A 73 -19.03 -1.49 4.02
N GLY A 74 -17.87 -1.38 3.34
CA GLY A 74 -17.29 -2.45 2.50
C GLY A 74 -17.96 -2.71 1.17
N SER A 75 -19.10 -2.08 0.94
CA SER A 75 -19.71 -2.07 -0.38
C SER A 75 -18.83 -1.28 -1.34
N ARG A 76 -18.95 -1.65 -2.63
CA ARG A 76 -18.52 -0.76 -3.70
C ARG A 76 -19.32 0.54 -3.59
N GLY A 77 -18.62 1.65 -3.71
CA GLY A 77 -19.22 2.98 -3.78
C GLY A 77 -18.44 3.85 -4.73
N ASP A 78 -18.87 5.11 -4.80
CA ASP A 78 -18.22 6.13 -5.63
C ASP A 78 -16.82 6.46 -5.06
N ASP A 79 -15.77 6.00 -5.73
CA ASP A 79 -14.38 6.42 -5.44
C ASP A 79 -14.05 7.78 -6.08
N PHE A 80 -15.05 8.40 -6.70
CA PHE A 80 -14.98 9.69 -7.39
C PHE A 80 -14.03 9.70 -8.57
N GLY A 81 -13.70 8.51 -9.11
CA GLY A 81 -12.70 8.32 -10.14
C GLY A 81 -11.26 8.40 -9.62
N CYS A 82 -11.06 8.40 -8.29
CA CYS A 82 -9.77 8.56 -7.64
C CYS A 82 -9.48 7.40 -6.66
N TYR A 83 -8.74 7.65 -5.57
CA TYR A 83 -8.37 6.63 -4.59
C TYR A 83 -9.53 6.21 -3.69
N ASP A 84 -9.66 4.90 -3.48
CA ASP A 84 -10.32 4.33 -2.30
C ASP A 84 -9.28 4.12 -1.19
N PRO A 85 -9.42 4.79 -0.03
CA PRO A 85 -8.43 4.72 1.05
C PRO A 85 -8.43 3.40 1.81
N ARG A 86 -9.43 2.54 1.63
CA ARG A 86 -9.56 1.28 2.36
C ARG A 86 -8.50 0.30 1.84
N ASP A 87 -7.66 -0.20 2.75
CA ASP A 87 -6.66 -1.25 2.53
C ASP A 87 -5.77 -1.09 1.27
N MET A 88 -5.53 0.13 0.78
CA MET A 88 -4.89 0.38 -0.51
C MET A 88 -3.52 -0.30 -0.62
N GLN A 89 -2.66 -0.10 0.39
CA GLN A 89 -1.32 -0.70 0.42
C GLN A 89 -1.37 -2.23 0.39
N THR A 90 -2.25 -2.83 1.19
CA THR A 90 -2.44 -4.29 1.23
C THR A 90 -2.96 -4.80 -0.11
N ARG A 91 -3.93 -4.11 -0.71
CA ARG A 91 -4.50 -4.45 -2.02
C ARG A 91 -3.44 -4.47 -3.12
N GLN A 92 -2.48 -3.55 -3.11
CA GLN A 92 -1.37 -3.57 -4.09
C GLN A 92 -0.46 -4.81 -3.95
N LEU A 93 -0.34 -5.37 -2.75
CA LEU A 93 0.47 -6.57 -2.51
C LEU A 93 -0.20 -7.84 -3.02
N VAL A 94 -1.53 -7.90 -2.95
CA VAL A 94 -2.32 -9.12 -3.27
C VAL A 94 -3.02 -9.09 -4.62
N CYS A 95 -3.15 -7.93 -5.25
CA CYS A 95 -3.86 -7.83 -6.53
C CYS A 95 -3.11 -8.55 -7.66
N THR A 96 -3.84 -8.93 -8.71
CA THR A 96 -3.28 -9.63 -9.88
C THR A 96 -3.30 -8.73 -11.11
N ARG A 97 -2.48 -9.05 -12.13
CA ARG A 97 -2.27 -8.23 -13.35
C ARG A 97 -3.57 -7.82 -14.07
N ARG A 98 -4.67 -8.57 -13.94
CA ARG A 98 -5.98 -8.22 -14.53
C ARG A 98 -6.69 -7.04 -13.84
N GLU A 99 -6.32 -6.72 -12.60
CA GLU A 99 -6.87 -5.60 -11.82
C GLU A 99 -6.07 -4.30 -12.02
N ALA A 100 -4.93 -4.36 -12.73
CA ALA A 100 -3.99 -3.25 -12.94
C ALA A 100 -4.52 -2.09 -13.80
N GLY A 101 -5.76 -2.17 -14.33
CA GLY A 101 -6.36 -1.08 -15.11
C GLY A 101 -6.84 0.10 -14.26
N ALA A 102 -7.02 -0.07 -12.94
CA ALA A 102 -7.39 1.02 -12.03
C ALA A 102 -7.07 0.69 -10.55
N PRO A 103 -5.79 0.54 -10.17
CA PRO A 103 -5.40 0.12 -8.82
C PRO A 103 -5.81 1.11 -7.72
N HIS A 104 -6.01 2.39 -8.06
CA HIS A 104 -6.58 3.39 -7.15
C HIS A 104 -8.07 3.15 -6.85
N ARG A 105 -8.80 2.46 -7.74
CA ARG A 105 -10.23 2.20 -7.62
C ARG A 105 -10.51 0.92 -6.85
N TRP A 106 -11.64 0.85 -6.15
CA TRP A 106 -12.04 -0.38 -5.45
C TRP A 106 -12.54 -1.45 -6.43
N LEU A 107 -11.66 -2.39 -6.73
CA LEU A 107 -12.01 -3.67 -7.33
C LEU A 107 -12.05 -4.73 -6.22
N PRO A 108 -13.12 -5.55 -6.12
CA PRO A 108 -13.17 -6.66 -5.21
C PRO A 108 -12.05 -7.60 -5.62
N LEU A 109 -11.17 -7.87 -4.66
CA LEU A 109 -10.01 -8.72 -4.85
C LEU A 109 -10.49 -10.09 -5.35
N ARG A 110 -10.13 -10.46 -6.58
CA ARG A 110 -10.29 -11.84 -7.05
C ARG A 110 -9.04 -12.61 -6.73
N LEU A 111 -9.11 -13.39 -5.65
CA LEU A 111 -8.04 -14.32 -5.33
C LEU A 111 -8.01 -15.50 -6.33
N PRO A 112 -6.84 -16.14 -6.51
CA PRO A 112 -6.71 -17.34 -7.33
C PRO A 112 -7.67 -18.46 -6.90
N PRO A 113 -8.16 -19.30 -7.83
CA PRO A 113 -8.92 -20.50 -7.49
C PRO A 113 -8.12 -21.38 -6.51
N GLY A 114 -8.77 -21.83 -5.43
CA GLY A 114 -8.11 -22.61 -4.36
C GLY A 114 -7.62 -21.76 -3.17
N SER A 115 -7.65 -20.43 -3.28
CA SER A 115 -7.54 -19.56 -2.10
C SER A 115 -8.86 -19.66 -1.33
N SER A 116 -8.82 -20.03 -0.04
CA SER A 116 -10.03 -20.21 0.79
C SER A 116 -10.82 -18.93 1.04
N VAL A 117 -10.33 -17.78 0.58
CA VAL A 117 -10.98 -16.48 0.77
C VAL A 117 -11.98 -16.26 -0.36
N ALA A 118 -13.23 -16.69 -0.13
CA ALA A 118 -14.36 -16.39 -1.00
C ALA A 118 -14.38 -14.90 -1.37
N ALA A 119 -14.49 -14.59 -2.67
CA ALA A 119 -14.55 -13.25 -3.28
C ALA A 119 -14.93 -12.15 -2.27
N VAL A 120 -13.92 -11.39 -1.85
CA VAL A 120 -13.96 -10.57 -0.63
C VAL A 120 -14.96 -9.43 -0.80
N SER A 121 -16.12 -9.59 -0.18
CA SER A 121 -17.26 -8.67 -0.22
C SER A 121 -17.64 -8.18 1.19
N SER A 122 -16.73 -8.26 2.16
CA SER A 122 -17.01 -7.89 3.55
C SER A 122 -16.14 -6.72 4.04
N PRO A 123 -16.69 -5.81 4.89
CA PRO A 123 -16.17 -4.44 5.05
C PRO A 123 -15.01 -4.24 5.99
N LEU A 124 -14.96 -5.05 7.03
CA LEU A 124 -14.10 -4.87 8.19
C LEU A 124 -13.74 -6.21 8.85
N GLY A 125 -14.39 -7.32 8.46
CA GLY A 125 -14.29 -8.62 9.10
C GLY A 125 -13.34 -9.63 8.45
N ARG A 126 -12.66 -9.28 7.36
CA ARG A 126 -11.68 -10.15 6.67
C ARG A 126 -10.37 -9.43 6.33
N THR A 127 -10.06 -8.35 7.06
CA THR A 127 -8.77 -7.67 6.98
C THR A 127 -7.62 -8.61 7.35
N ALA A 128 -7.83 -9.51 8.31
CA ALA A 128 -6.84 -10.51 8.71
C ALA A 128 -6.42 -11.42 7.54
N ASP A 129 -7.36 -12.04 6.82
CA ASP A 129 -7.04 -12.95 5.70
C ASP A 129 -6.29 -12.22 4.56
N VAL A 130 -6.68 -10.98 4.28
CA VAL A 130 -6.05 -10.16 3.23
C VAL A 130 -4.66 -9.67 3.66
N VAL A 131 -4.49 -9.35 4.95
CA VAL A 131 -3.19 -9.00 5.53
C VAL A 131 -2.26 -10.22 5.55
N GLU A 132 -2.73 -11.39 5.98
CA GLU A 132 -1.92 -12.62 5.96
C GLU A 132 -1.53 -12.97 4.53
N HIS A 133 -2.45 -12.90 3.57
CA HIS A 133 -2.12 -13.13 2.17
C HIS A 133 -1.11 -12.10 1.62
N ALA A 134 -1.23 -10.83 2.02
CA ALA A 134 -0.25 -9.79 1.66
C ALA A 134 1.12 -10.07 2.27
N LEU A 135 1.18 -10.56 3.51
CA LEU A 135 2.41 -10.98 4.16
C LEU A 135 3.03 -12.17 3.43
N ASP A 136 2.24 -13.16 3.03
CA ASP A 136 2.72 -14.31 2.25
C ASP A 136 3.25 -13.89 0.89
N MET A 137 2.55 -13.00 0.19
CA MET A 137 2.99 -12.44 -1.08
C MET A 137 4.28 -11.63 -0.93
N ALA A 138 4.39 -10.83 0.13
CA ALA A 138 5.61 -10.09 0.43
C ALA A 138 6.77 -11.06 0.75
N ARG A 139 6.57 -12.05 1.62
CA ARG A 139 7.59 -13.07 1.96
C ARG A 139 8.07 -13.84 0.72
N ALA A 140 7.16 -14.14 -0.21
CA ALA A 140 7.47 -14.92 -1.40
C ALA A 140 8.15 -14.12 -2.52
N LYS A 141 7.97 -12.80 -2.59
CA LYS A 141 8.36 -11.98 -3.75
C LYS A 141 9.18 -10.73 -3.44
N VAL A 142 9.37 -10.40 -2.17
CA VAL A 142 10.02 -9.15 -1.74
C VAL A 142 11.19 -9.49 -0.84
N GLU A 143 12.38 -9.10 -1.27
CA GLU A 143 13.60 -9.30 -0.49
C GLU A 143 13.80 -8.23 0.58
N VAL A 144 13.24 -7.03 0.38
CA VAL A 144 13.28 -5.93 1.36
C VAL A 144 11.92 -5.27 1.49
N LEU A 145 11.31 -5.43 2.66
CA LEU A 145 10.11 -4.69 3.08
C LEU A 145 10.54 -3.52 3.98
N GLY A 146 10.44 -2.31 3.44
CA GLY A 146 10.83 -1.07 4.09
C GLY A 146 9.65 -0.25 4.58
N VAL A 147 9.98 0.78 5.37
CA VAL A 147 9.02 1.76 5.89
C VAL A 147 9.45 3.14 5.42
N MET A 148 8.54 3.90 4.79
CA MET A 148 8.80 5.20 4.20
C MET A 148 9.31 6.22 5.24
N GLU A 149 8.82 6.13 6.48
CA GLU A 149 9.24 6.96 7.61
C GLU A 149 10.68 6.69 8.04
N LEU A 150 11.22 5.50 7.71
CA LEU A 150 12.60 5.06 7.94
C LEU A 150 13.31 4.88 6.58
N TYR A 151 13.16 5.86 5.69
CA TYR A 151 13.63 5.76 4.30
C TYR A 151 15.14 5.51 4.22
N ARG A 152 15.94 6.18 5.07
CA ARG A 152 17.40 6.04 5.07
C ARG A 152 17.81 4.63 5.52
N GLU A 153 17.24 4.16 6.61
CA GLU A 153 17.46 2.83 7.17
C GLU A 153 17.00 1.75 6.17
N THR A 154 15.88 1.97 5.49
CA THR A 154 15.39 1.09 4.43
C THR A 154 16.40 1.01 3.28
N LEU A 155 16.89 2.15 2.77
CA LEU A 155 17.88 2.15 1.68
C LEU A 155 19.19 1.46 2.09
N CYS A 156 19.56 1.53 3.36
CA CYS A 156 20.69 0.80 3.92
C CYS A 156 20.49 -0.71 3.88
N LEU A 157 19.29 -1.18 4.25
CA LEU A 157 18.93 -2.60 4.11
C LEU A 157 18.92 -3.05 2.64
N VAL A 158 18.41 -2.21 1.73
CA VAL A 158 18.47 -2.46 0.29
C VAL A 158 19.91 -2.61 -0.19
N HIS A 159 20.79 -1.69 0.19
CA HIS A 159 22.20 -1.76 -0.19
C HIS A 159 22.87 -3.01 0.36
N TYR A 160 22.67 -3.31 1.65
CA TYR A 160 23.19 -4.52 2.27
C TYR A 160 22.70 -5.79 1.55
N ARG A 161 21.42 -5.84 1.20
CA ARG A 161 20.84 -6.98 0.48
C ARG A 161 21.40 -7.13 -0.93
N ALA A 162 21.73 -6.02 -1.59
CA ALA A 162 22.31 -6.02 -2.94
C ALA A 162 23.82 -6.34 -2.95
N SER A 163 24.59 -5.86 -1.98
CA SER A 163 26.06 -5.90 -2.01
C SER A 163 26.70 -6.85 -0.99
N GLY A 164 25.92 -7.35 -0.02
CA GLY A 164 26.42 -8.12 1.12
C GLY A 164 27.21 -7.29 2.15
N ARG A 165 27.33 -5.97 1.94
CA ARG A 165 28.09 -5.06 2.80
C ARG A 165 27.17 -3.96 3.33
N LEU A 166 27.23 -3.71 4.63
CA LEU A 166 26.50 -2.60 5.21
C LEU A 166 27.29 -1.31 4.90
N PRO A 167 26.70 -0.31 4.22
CA PRO A 167 27.38 0.96 4.03
C PRO A 167 27.41 1.73 5.35
N GLU A 168 28.16 2.84 5.41
CA GLU A 168 28.08 3.75 6.55
C GLU A 168 26.70 4.42 6.61
N CYS A 169 25.79 3.73 7.28
CA CYS A 169 24.42 4.13 7.52
C CYS A 169 24.34 4.86 8.86
N THR A 170 24.96 6.02 8.94
CA THR A 170 25.02 6.82 10.16
C THR A 170 23.65 7.43 10.47
N THR A 171 22.87 6.72 11.30
CA THR A 171 22.30 7.12 12.60
C THR A 171 21.16 6.15 12.96
N VAL A 172 21.50 4.97 13.46
CA VAL A 172 20.48 4.04 13.93
C VAL A 172 20.13 4.35 15.40
N ARG A 173 18.94 4.89 15.63
CA ARG A 173 18.20 4.80 16.91
C ARG A 173 17.30 3.56 16.97
N ALA A 174 17.39 2.63 16.01
CA ALA A 174 16.72 1.33 16.09
C ALA A 174 17.62 0.32 16.84
N GLY A 175 17.24 0.02 18.07
CA GLY A 175 18.01 -0.74 19.06
C GLY A 175 18.66 -2.02 18.54
N ALA A 176 19.97 -2.11 18.80
CA ALA A 176 20.65 -3.23 19.45
C ALA A 176 19.91 -4.58 19.62
N THR A 177 19.48 -5.27 18.55
CA THR A 177 19.12 -6.70 18.66
C THR A 177 19.31 -7.52 17.37
N LEU A 178 20.44 -7.37 16.68
CA LEU A 178 20.80 -8.28 15.57
C LEU A 178 22.25 -8.81 15.65
N ARG A 179 22.82 -8.90 16.85
CA ARG A 179 24.04 -9.69 17.10
C ARG A 179 23.72 -10.85 18.03
N SER A 180 23.33 -11.99 17.46
CA SER A 180 23.73 -13.34 17.90
C SER A 180 22.84 -14.40 17.23
N GLN A 181 23.08 -14.73 15.97
CA GLN A 181 22.69 -16.02 15.37
C GLN A 181 23.65 -16.44 14.24
N LYS A 182 24.96 -16.27 14.46
CA LYS A 182 26.00 -16.92 13.66
C LYS A 182 27.16 -17.32 14.57
N SER A 183 26.96 -18.40 15.35
CA SER A 183 28.06 -19.18 15.93
C SER A 183 27.52 -20.47 16.55
N THR A 184 27.01 -21.39 15.72
CA THR A 184 27.07 -22.85 15.99
C THR A 184 26.70 -23.60 14.74
N LEU A 185 27.70 -23.95 13.93
CA LEU A 185 27.70 -25.03 12.94
C LEU A 185 29.15 -25.17 12.44
N THR A 186 29.94 -25.86 13.26
CA THR A 186 31.16 -26.59 12.90
C THR A 186 31.07 -27.92 13.63
#